data_AF-A0A643BUF5-F1
#
_entry.id   AF-A0A643BUF5-F1
#
_cell.length_a   1.000
_cell.length_b   1.000
_cell.length_c   1.000
_cell.angle_alpha   90.00
_cell.angle_beta   90.00
_cell.angle_gamma   90.00
#
_symmetry.space_group_name_H-M   'P 1'
#
loop_
_entity.id
_entity.type
_entity.pdbx_description
1 polymer ?
#
loop_
_entity_poly.entity_id
_entity_poly.type
_entity_poly.pdbx_seq_one_letter_code
_entity_poly.pdbx_strand_id
1 'polypeptide(L)'
;STLAEEAVALLRTLHSLGQWNGLINKYINSQLRSVAAGCAGKPAEGALLEDYFPDSETPEVGGLMAVLAVIGGIDGRLRLGGQVMHDEFGEGTVTRITPKGKITVQFSDMRTCRVCPLNQLKPLPAVAFSVTNLPFTEPMLSVWAQLVNLAGSKLEKHKIKKSPKQGFAGQVDLDLLRCQQLKLYILKAGRALLSHQDQLRQILSQPAVQEATAAH
;
A
#
# COMPACT_ATOMS: atom_id res chain seq x y z
N SER A 1 10.22 -4.46 -7.79
CA SER A 1 10.09 -3.32 -6.86
C SER A 1 10.40 -2.00 -7.55
N THR A 2 11.61 -1.81 -8.12
CA THR A 2 12.01 -0.56 -8.81
C THR A 2 11.01 -0.06 -9.86
N LEU A 3 10.65 -0.90 -10.84
CA LEU A 3 9.69 -0.52 -11.88
C LEU A 3 8.32 -0.10 -11.31
N ALA A 4 7.85 -0.83 -10.30
CA ALA A 4 6.56 -0.56 -9.69
C ALA A 4 6.56 0.77 -8.93
N GLU A 5 7.66 1.10 -8.24
CA GLU A 5 7.87 2.41 -7.60
C GLU A 5 7.88 3.56 -8.61
N GLU A 6 8.58 3.40 -9.74
CA GLU A 6 8.58 4.43 -10.80
C GLU A 6 7.20 4.60 -11.46
N ALA A 7 6.47 3.50 -11.66
CA ALA A 7 5.09 3.56 -12.14
C ALA A 7 4.17 4.28 -11.14
N VAL A 8 4.32 4.03 -9.83
CA VAL A 8 3.61 4.76 -8.78
C VAL A 8 3.99 6.23 -8.77
N ALA A 9 5.28 6.58 -8.88
CA ALA A 9 5.74 7.96 -8.92
C ALA A 9 5.18 8.71 -10.14
N LEU A 10 5.14 8.07 -11.31
CA LEU A 10 4.51 8.61 -12.51
C LEU A 10 3.01 8.85 -12.29
N LEU A 11 2.28 7.85 -11.76
CA LEU A 11 0.84 7.98 -11.50
C LEU A 11 0.53 9.11 -10.50
N ARG A 12 1.36 9.29 -9.46
CA ARG A 12 1.23 10.40 -8.51
C ARG A 12 1.50 11.76 -9.16
N THR A 13 2.48 11.81 -10.04
CA THR A 13 2.82 13.02 -10.81
C THR A 13 1.70 13.38 -11.77
N LEU A 14 1.10 12.40 -12.45
CA LEU A 14 -0.07 12.63 -13.29
C LEU A 14 -1.28 13.05 -12.47
N HIS A 15 -1.49 12.45 -11.28
CA HIS A 15 -2.62 12.77 -10.41
C HIS A 15 -2.64 14.22 -9.93
N SER A 16 -1.48 14.90 -9.84
CA SER A 16 -1.41 16.33 -9.53
C SER A 16 -1.77 17.24 -10.72
N LEU A 17 -1.84 16.70 -11.94
CA LEU A 17 -2.24 17.42 -13.14
C LEU A 17 -3.76 17.36 -13.34
N GLY A 18 -4.42 18.51 -13.47
CA GLY A 18 -5.89 18.60 -13.53
C GLY A 18 -6.54 17.72 -14.62
N GLN A 19 -5.90 17.56 -15.78
CA GLN A 19 -6.42 16.73 -16.89
C GLN A 19 -6.47 15.22 -16.55
N TRP A 20 -5.54 14.75 -15.72
CA TRP A 20 -5.40 13.34 -15.35
C TRP A 20 -6.09 13.03 -14.02
N ASN A 21 -6.20 14.04 -13.15
CA ASN A 21 -6.76 13.91 -11.82
C ASN A 21 -8.13 13.21 -11.81
N GLY A 22 -9.07 13.65 -12.64
CA GLY A 22 -10.41 13.08 -12.72
C GLY A 22 -10.43 11.60 -13.15
N LEU A 23 -9.63 11.25 -14.15
CA LEU A 23 -9.53 9.87 -14.67
C LEU A 23 -8.92 8.93 -13.64
N ILE A 24 -7.83 9.37 -13.01
CA ILE A 24 -7.13 8.59 -11.97
C ILE A 24 -8.03 8.43 -10.75
N ASN A 25 -8.68 9.50 -10.27
CA ASN A 25 -9.63 9.43 -9.16
C ASN A 25 -10.82 8.52 -9.47
N LYS A 26 -11.36 8.56 -10.69
CA LYS A 26 -12.43 7.65 -11.11
C LYS A 26 -12.00 6.19 -10.98
N TYR A 27 -10.79 5.85 -11.44
CA TYR A 27 -10.25 4.50 -11.32
C TYR A 27 -9.97 4.10 -9.87
N ILE A 28 -9.30 4.97 -9.10
CA ILE A 28 -9.03 4.75 -7.66
C ILE A 28 -10.33 4.45 -6.92
N ASN A 29 -11.36 5.27 -7.11
CA ASN A 29 -12.65 5.10 -6.45
C ASN A 29 -13.35 3.80 -6.88
N SER A 30 -13.26 3.43 -8.16
CA SER A 30 -13.83 2.18 -8.65
C SER A 30 -13.18 0.96 -7.99
N GLN A 31 -11.85 0.96 -7.87
CA GLN A 31 -11.11 -0.15 -7.24
C GLN A 31 -11.31 -0.19 -5.72
N LEU A 32 -11.35 0.96 -5.04
CA LEU A 32 -11.60 0.96 -3.59
C LEU A 32 -13.02 0.50 -3.26
N ARG A 33 -14.01 0.80 -4.11
CA ARG A 33 -15.39 0.33 -3.95
C ARG A 33 -15.56 -1.18 -4.13
N SER A 34 -14.65 -1.88 -4.83
CA SER A 34 -14.74 -3.34 -4.95
C SER A 34 -14.64 -4.03 -3.58
N VAL A 35 -13.95 -3.40 -2.62
CA VAL A 35 -13.90 -3.86 -1.22
C VAL A 35 -15.28 -3.85 -0.58
N ALA A 36 -16.04 -2.77 -0.76
CA ALA A 36 -17.39 -2.67 -0.21
C ALA A 36 -18.34 -3.72 -0.82
N ALA A 37 -18.16 -4.06 -2.09
CA ALA A 37 -18.91 -5.14 -2.74
C ALA A 37 -18.53 -6.52 -2.18
N GLY A 38 -17.24 -6.78 -1.93
CA GLY A 38 -16.78 -8.01 -1.28
C GLY A 38 -17.19 -8.11 0.20
N CYS A 39 -17.36 -6.97 0.87
CA CYS A 39 -17.78 -6.90 2.28
C CYS A 39 -19.30 -6.95 2.49
N ALA A 40 -20.10 -6.65 1.47
CA ALA A 40 -21.56 -6.66 1.56
C ALA A 40 -22.08 -8.09 1.78
N GLY A 41 -22.50 -8.40 3.01
CA GLY A 41 -23.19 -9.66 3.35
C GLY A 41 -22.46 -10.60 4.33
N LYS A 42 -21.28 -10.23 4.86
CA LYS A 42 -20.60 -11.02 5.91
C LYS A 42 -20.61 -10.27 7.24
N PRO A 43 -21.08 -10.90 8.34
CA PRO A 43 -21.08 -10.26 9.66
C PRO A 43 -19.64 -9.86 10.05
N ALA A 44 -19.47 -8.61 10.48
CA ALA A 44 -18.17 -8.01 10.76
C ALA A 44 -17.48 -8.57 12.02
N GLU A 45 -18.18 -9.37 12.83
CA GLU A 45 -17.60 -10.06 13.98
C GLU A 45 -16.77 -11.27 13.53
N GLY A 46 -15.45 -11.07 13.47
CA GLY A 46 -14.48 -12.15 13.26
C GLY A 46 -14.18 -12.49 11.80
N ALA A 47 -14.74 -11.75 10.84
CA ALA A 47 -14.43 -11.94 9.43
C ALA A 47 -12.95 -11.66 9.13
N LEU A 48 -12.25 -12.67 8.61
CA LEU A 48 -10.85 -12.60 8.25
C LEU A 48 -10.70 -12.02 6.86
N LEU A 49 -9.55 -11.43 6.57
CA LEU A 49 -9.26 -10.89 5.23
C LEU A 49 -9.32 -12.00 4.14
N GLU A 50 -9.02 -13.25 4.51
CA GLU A 50 -9.21 -14.45 3.68
C GLU A 50 -10.68 -14.73 3.33
N ASP A 51 -11.62 -14.37 4.23
CA ASP A 51 -13.04 -14.52 3.95
C ASP A 51 -13.50 -13.53 2.88
N TYR A 52 -12.91 -12.33 2.82
CA TYR A 52 -13.27 -11.32 1.82
C TYR A 52 -12.62 -11.56 0.46
N PHE A 53 -11.48 -12.26 0.42
CA PHE A 53 -10.71 -12.53 -0.78
C PHE A 53 -10.30 -14.02 -0.85
N PRO A 54 -11.26 -14.92 -1.12
CA PRO A 54 -11.00 -16.36 -1.14
C PRO A 54 -10.15 -16.80 -2.34
N ASP A 55 -10.10 -15.99 -3.40
CA ASP A 55 -9.24 -16.22 -4.56
C ASP A 55 -8.28 -15.04 -4.73
N SER A 56 -7.08 -15.24 -4.20
CA SER A 56 -6.04 -14.22 -4.14
C SER A 56 -5.45 -13.88 -5.53
N GLU A 57 -5.68 -14.73 -6.55
CA GLU A 57 -5.19 -14.56 -7.92
C GLU A 57 -6.08 -13.63 -8.77
N THR A 58 -7.24 -13.23 -8.25
CA THR A 58 -8.20 -12.46 -9.03
C THR A 58 -7.63 -11.08 -9.43
N PRO A 59 -7.89 -10.63 -10.68
CA PRO A 59 -7.40 -9.33 -11.16
C PRO A 59 -7.96 -8.16 -10.34
N GLU A 60 -9.08 -8.35 -9.65
CA GLU A 60 -9.71 -7.37 -8.75
C GLU A 60 -8.83 -7.08 -7.52
N VAL A 61 -8.26 -8.12 -6.89
CA VAL A 61 -7.33 -7.97 -5.77
C VAL A 61 -6.06 -7.26 -6.23
N GLY A 62 -5.56 -7.62 -7.43
CA GLY A 62 -4.42 -6.94 -8.04
C GLY A 62 -4.66 -5.46 -8.30
N GLY A 63 -5.84 -5.10 -8.84
CA GLY A 63 -6.24 -3.71 -9.07
C GLY A 63 -6.36 -2.90 -7.78
N LEU A 64 -6.96 -3.49 -6.74
CA LEU A 64 -7.04 -2.88 -5.41
C LEU A 64 -5.66 -2.64 -4.80
N MET A 65 -4.79 -3.65 -4.83
CA MET A 65 -3.41 -3.52 -4.33
C MET A 65 -2.63 -2.44 -5.08
N ALA A 66 -2.80 -2.34 -6.40
CA ALA A 66 -2.17 -1.31 -7.21
C ALA A 66 -2.62 0.10 -6.79
N VAL A 67 -3.92 0.30 -6.55
CA VAL A 67 -4.45 1.59 -6.09
C VAL A 67 -3.96 1.93 -4.67
N LEU A 68 -3.98 0.97 -3.76
CA LEU A 68 -3.45 1.18 -2.40
C LEU A 68 -1.94 1.46 -2.43
N ALA A 69 -1.18 0.86 -3.35
CA ALA A 69 0.21 1.16 -3.59
C ALA A 69 0.42 2.58 -4.13
N VAL A 70 -0.46 3.07 -5.03
CA VAL A 70 -0.43 4.47 -5.49
C VAL A 70 -0.64 5.43 -4.31
N ILE A 71 -1.53 5.12 -3.37
CA ILE A 71 -1.79 5.99 -2.21
C ILE A 71 -0.68 5.87 -1.15
N GLY A 72 -0.32 4.65 -0.76
CA GLY A 72 0.56 4.36 0.39
C GLY A 72 2.04 4.08 0.06
N GLY A 73 2.38 3.85 -1.21
CA GLY A 73 3.72 3.46 -1.68
C GLY A 73 3.99 1.95 -1.59
N ILE A 74 5.05 1.46 -2.24
CA ILE A 74 5.37 0.02 -2.34
C ILE A 74 6.47 -0.36 -1.37
N ASP A 75 7.66 0.22 -1.52
CA ASP A 75 8.81 -0.04 -0.66
C ASP A 75 9.68 1.22 -0.56
N GLY A 76 9.81 1.75 0.66
CA GLY A 76 10.60 2.94 0.97
C GLY A 76 12.08 2.66 1.23
N ARG A 77 12.53 1.41 1.03
CA ARG A 77 13.93 1.04 1.22
C ARG A 77 14.82 1.60 0.12
N LEU A 78 16.09 1.73 0.45
CA LEU A 78 17.13 2.06 -0.51
C LEU A 78 17.14 1.02 -1.65
N ARG A 79 17.08 1.51 -2.89
CA ARG A 79 16.98 0.70 -4.11
C ARG A 79 17.83 1.29 -5.23
N LEU A 80 18.14 0.48 -6.23
CA LEU A 80 18.74 0.97 -7.48
C LEU A 80 17.81 1.98 -8.15
N GLY A 81 18.37 3.09 -8.61
CA GLY A 81 17.63 4.23 -9.19
C GLY A 81 16.90 5.10 -8.17
N GLY A 82 16.87 4.72 -6.89
CA GLY A 82 16.24 5.52 -5.84
C GLY A 82 17.06 6.77 -5.49
N GLN A 83 16.37 7.86 -5.16
CA GLN A 83 16.98 9.05 -4.61
C GLN A 83 17.35 8.85 -3.14
N VAL A 84 18.49 9.41 -2.74
CA VAL A 84 19.02 9.39 -1.38
C VAL A 84 19.57 10.77 -1.03
N MET A 85 19.55 11.09 0.26
CA MET A 85 20.19 12.26 0.81
C MET A 85 21.41 11.84 1.62
N HIS A 86 22.53 12.53 1.37
CA HIS A 86 23.76 12.42 2.14
C HIS A 86 24.03 13.77 2.81
N ASP A 87 24.38 13.75 4.10
CA ASP A 87 24.50 14.98 4.90
C ASP A 87 25.57 15.94 4.32
N GLU A 88 26.66 15.41 3.74
CA GLU A 88 27.74 16.23 3.14
C GLU A 88 27.58 16.52 1.64
N PHE A 89 26.99 15.61 0.86
CA PHE A 89 27.00 15.67 -0.62
C PHE A 89 25.63 15.98 -1.21
N GLY A 90 24.61 16.17 -0.36
CA GLY A 90 23.26 16.49 -0.78
C GLY A 90 22.51 15.31 -1.40
N GLU A 91 21.63 15.62 -2.35
CA GLU A 91 20.81 14.64 -3.05
C GLU A 91 21.62 13.86 -4.10
N GLY A 92 21.33 12.58 -4.23
CA GLY A 92 21.93 11.74 -5.26
C GLY A 92 21.11 10.50 -5.57
N THR A 93 21.44 9.86 -6.68
CA THR A 93 20.76 8.65 -7.18
C THR A 93 21.63 7.42 -6.98
N VAL A 94 21.06 6.35 -6.45
CA VAL A 94 21.76 5.07 -6.29
C VAL A 94 21.97 4.40 -7.64
N THR A 95 23.23 4.24 -8.06
CA THR A 95 23.59 3.65 -9.35
C THR A 95 24.03 2.19 -9.25
N ARG A 96 24.51 1.74 -8.08
CA ARG A 96 24.96 0.36 -7.85
C ARG A 96 24.80 -0.06 -6.40
N ILE A 97 24.34 -1.29 -6.17
CA ILE A 97 24.35 -1.95 -4.87
C ILE A 97 25.10 -3.26 -5.06
N THR A 98 26.19 -3.44 -4.31
CA THR A 98 26.98 -4.68 -4.37
C THR A 98 26.45 -5.72 -3.39
N PRO A 99 26.67 -7.03 -3.61
CA PRO A 99 26.27 -8.08 -2.66
C PRO A 99 26.88 -7.91 -1.25
N LYS A 100 28.03 -7.23 -1.16
CA LYS A 100 28.69 -6.89 0.11
C LYS A 100 28.10 -5.66 0.82
N GLY A 101 27.01 -5.09 0.30
CA GLY A 101 26.33 -3.94 0.90
C GLY A 101 26.96 -2.57 0.63
N LYS A 102 28.00 -2.47 -0.23
CA LYS A 102 28.52 -1.17 -0.68
C LYS A 102 27.56 -0.55 -1.68
N ILE A 103 27.20 0.71 -1.47
CA ILE A 103 26.25 1.46 -2.29
C ILE A 103 27.02 2.53 -3.04
N THR A 104 26.79 2.64 -4.34
CA THR A 104 27.36 3.69 -5.18
C THR A 104 26.27 4.69 -5.53
N VAL A 105 26.54 5.97 -5.30
CA VAL A 105 25.60 7.08 -5.48
C VAL A 105 26.22 8.08 -6.44
N GLN A 106 25.42 8.57 -7.38
CA GLN A 106 25.73 9.73 -8.22
C GLN A 106 25.02 10.94 -7.63
N PHE A 107 25.78 11.86 -7.02
CA PHE A 107 25.23 13.08 -6.45
C PHE A 107 24.96 14.12 -7.54
N SER A 108 23.88 14.89 -7.41
CA SER A 108 23.43 15.84 -8.43
C SER A 108 24.51 16.87 -8.81
N ASP A 109 25.27 17.32 -7.82
CA ASP A 109 26.34 18.33 -8.00
C ASP A 109 27.69 17.71 -8.39
N MET A 110 27.75 16.38 -8.52
CA MET A 110 28.99 15.65 -8.82
C MET A 110 28.87 14.86 -10.12
N ARG A 111 29.86 15.02 -11.01
CA ARG A 111 29.94 14.19 -12.22
C ARG A 111 30.39 12.75 -11.93
N THR A 112 30.96 12.49 -10.76
CA THR A 112 31.51 11.17 -10.40
C THR A 112 30.68 10.50 -9.32
N CYS A 113 30.56 9.18 -9.47
CA CYS A 113 29.91 8.34 -8.48
C CYS A 113 30.80 8.15 -7.24
N ARG A 114 30.22 8.14 -6.05
CA ARG A 114 30.91 7.81 -4.80
C ARG A 114 30.34 6.57 -4.15
N VAL A 115 31.20 5.83 -3.46
CA VAL A 115 30.80 4.68 -2.66
C VAL A 115 30.50 5.17 -1.25
N CYS A 116 29.27 4.96 -0.81
CA CYS A 116 28.78 5.32 0.52
C CYS A 116 28.30 4.05 1.26
N PRO A 117 28.53 3.95 2.58
CA PRO A 117 27.90 2.96 3.43
C PRO A 117 26.41 3.29 3.65
N LEU A 118 25.59 2.26 3.94
CA LEU A 118 24.15 2.40 4.10
C LEU A 118 23.74 3.38 5.22
N ASN A 119 24.52 3.46 6.30
CA ASN A 119 24.23 4.32 7.44
C ASN A 119 24.38 5.83 7.15
N GLN A 120 25.07 6.20 6.07
CA GLN A 120 25.25 7.59 5.64
C GLN A 120 24.20 8.04 4.61
N LEU A 121 23.31 7.14 4.19
CA LEU A 121 22.32 7.41 3.16
C LEU A 121 20.92 7.36 3.77
N LYS A 122 20.18 8.45 3.62
CA LYS A 122 18.75 8.51 3.96
C LYS A 122 17.95 8.38 2.67
N PRO A 123 17.17 7.30 2.47
CA PRO A 123 16.28 7.20 1.31
C PRO A 123 15.32 8.39 1.27
N LEU A 124 15.27 9.07 0.14
CA LEU A 124 14.30 10.15 -0.06
C LEU A 124 12.96 9.54 -0.47
N PRO A 125 11.84 9.98 0.14
CA PRO A 125 10.52 9.52 -0.27
C PRO A 125 10.30 9.85 -1.75
N ALA A 126 9.87 8.86 -2.53
CA ALA A 126 9.33 9.10 -3.86
C ALA A 126 8.15 10.09 -3.78
N VAL A 127 7.84 10.76 -4.91
CA VAL A 127 6.74 11.74 -5.07
C VAL A 127 5.56 11.37 -4.16
N ALA A 128 5.20 12.25 -3.24
CA ALA A 128 4.12 11.97 -2.28
C ALA A 128 2.77 11.96 -3.00
N PHE A 129 1.86 11.09 -2.56
CA PHE A 129 0.48 11.13 -3.05
C PHE A 129 -0.25 12.32 -2.41
N SER A 130 -0.89 13.14 -3.22
CA SER A 130 -1.65 14.29 -2.73
C SER A 130 -3.05 13.84 -2.31
N VAL A 131 -3.23 13.61 -1.01
CA VAL A 131 -4.52 13.19 -0.45
C VAL A 131 -5.59 14.29 -0.56
N THR A 132 -5.19 15.56 -0.59
CA THR A 132 -6.10 16.70 -0.85
C THR A 132 -6.81 16.59 -2.20
N ASN A 133 -6.23 15.85 -3.14
CA ASN A 133 -6.78 15.64 -4.47
C ASN A 133 -7.74 14.44 -4.52
N LEU A 134 -7.99 13.72 -3.42
CA LEU A 134 -9.01 12.67 -3.35
C LEU A 134 -10.39 13.26 -3.04
N PRO A 135 -11.45 12.79 -3.73
CA PRO A 135 -12.81 13.16 -3.38
C PRO A 135 -13.29 12.38 -2.14
N PHE A 136 -13.37 13.05 -0.99
CA PHE A 136 -13.96 12.51 0.25
C PHE A 136 -15.48 12.70 0.26
N THR A 137 -16.16 12.06 -0.70
CA THR A 137 -17.61 11.96 -0.68
C THR A 137 -18.06 10.97 0.39
N GLU A 138 -19.29 11.09 0.90
CA GLU A 138 -19.84 10.22 1.95
C GLU A 138 -19.71 8.71 1.62
N PRO A 139 -20.01 8.22 0.39
CA PRO A 139 -19.78 6.81 0.06
C PRO A 139 -18.31 6.39 0.16
N MET A 140 -17.39 7.33 -0.10
CA MET A 140 -15.96 7.06 -0.06
C MET A 140 -15.42 7.01 1.37
N LEU A 141 -15.98 7.80 2.28
CA LEU A 141 -15.68 7.74 3.71
C LEU A 141 -16.03 6.37 4.29
N SER A 142 -17.19 5.82 3.92
CA SER A 142 -17.61 4.47 4.33
C SER A 142 -16.64 3.37 3.85
N VAL A 143 -16.21 3.44 2.59
CA VAL A 143 -15.20 2.52 2.02
C VAL A 143 -13.88 2.59 2.79
N TRP A 144 -13.41 3.79 3.12
CA TRP A 144 -12.19 3.96 3.92
C TRP A 144 -12.35 3.39 5.33
N ALA A 145 -13.50 3.56 5.97
CA ALA A 145 -13.77 2.99 7.29
C ALA A 145 -13.73 1.45 7.25
N GLN A 146 -14.32 0.84 6.23
CA GLN A 146 -14.26 -0.62 6.00
C GLN A 146 -12.82 -1.09 5.80
N LEU A 147 -12.04 -0.40 4.98
CA LEU A 147 -10.61 -0.69 4.78
C LEU A 147 -9.83 -0.64 6.10
N VAL A 148 -10.01 0.41 6.90
CA VAL A 148 -9.34 0.54 8.20
C VAL A 148 -9.75 -0.60 9.15
N ASN A 149 -11.03 -0.98 9.17
CA ASN A 149 -11.51 -2.12 9.97
C ASN A 149 -10.88 -3.45 9.50
N LEU A 150 -10.78 -3.68 8.19
CA LEU A 150 -10.09 -4.85 7.62
C LEU A 150 -8.61 -4.89 8.00
N ALA A 151 -7.94 -3.74 8.06
CA ALA A 151 -6.56 -3.66 8.52
C ALA A 151 -6.42 -3.94 10.02
N GLY A 152 -7.45 -3.63 10.82
CA GLY A 152 -7.51 -3.89 12.26
C GLY A 152 -7.89 -5.33 12.63
N SER A 153 -8.46 -6.11 11.71
CA SER A 153 -8.88 -7.49 11.99
C SER A 153 -7.70 -8.36 12.43
N LYS A 154 -7.94 -9.38 13.27
CA LYS A 154 -6.88 -10.29 13.69
C LYS A 154 -6.37 -11.06 12.47
N LEU A 155 -5.05 -11.14 12.33
CA LEU A 155 -4.45 -12.13 11.45
C LEU A 155 -4.40 -13.43 12.24
N GLU A 156 -5.05 -14.49 11.76
CA GLU A 156 -4.98 -15.78 12.44
C GLU A 156 -3.52 -16.19 12.62
N LYS A 157 -3.17 -16.63 13.83
CA LYS A 157 -1.89 -17.30 14.07
C LYS A 157 -2.00 -18.65 13.39
N HIS A 158 -1.47 -18.76 12.17
CA HIS A 158 -1.55 -19.99 11.42
C HIS A 158 -0.90 -21.14 12.21
N LYS A 159 -1.72 -21.99 12.84
CA LYS A 159 -1.32 -23.37 13.15
C LYS A 159 -1.17 -24.01 11.80
N ILE A 160 0.08 -24.26 11.38
CA ILE A 160 0.43 -24.99 10.15
C ILE A 160 -0.54 -26.17 10.03
N LYS A 161 -1.54 -26.03 9.17
CA LYS A 161 -2.50 -27.10 8.86
C LYS A 161 -1.64 -28.15 8.18
N LYS A 162 -1.27 -29.21 8.90
CA LYS A 162 -0.57 -30.35 8.32
C LYS A 162 -1.50 -30.94 7.27
N SER A 163 -1.33 -30.55 6.02
CA SER A 163 -1.97 -31.22 4.90
C SER A 163 -1.39 -32.65 4.85
N PRO A 164 -2.19 -33.70 4.61
CA PRO A 164 -1.71 -35.09 4.64
C PRO A 164 -0.79 -35.46 3.49
N LYS A 165 -0.35 -34.48 2.68
CA LYS A 165 0.50 -34.66 1.49
C LYS A 165 1.79 -33.84 1.65
N GLN A 166 2.43 -33.95 2.81
CA GLN A 166 3.66 -33.21 3.11
C GLN A 166 4.88 -33.91 2.48
N GLY A 167 4.98 -33.81 1.16
CA GLY A 167 6.26 -33.81 0.46
C GLY A 167 6.73 -32.36 0.33
N PHE A 168 7.97 -32.10 0.74
CA PHE A 168 8.67 -30.80 0.76
C PHE A 168 8.34 -29.84 1.93
N ALA A 169 9.29 -29.74 2.85
CA ALA A 169 9.52 -28.54 3.65
C ALA A 169 9.84 -27.38 2.69
N GLY A 170 8.96 -26.37 2.61
CA GLY A 170 9.21 -25.16 1.80
C GLY A 170 8.03 -24.62 1.00
N GLN A 171 6.83 -25.21 1.08
CA GLN A 171 5.68 -24.65 0.36
C GLN A 171 5.21 -23.35 1.01
N VAL A 172 5.39 -22.23 0.31
CA VAL A 172 4.88 -20.91 0.71
C VAL A 172 3.39 -20.86 0.43
N ASP A 173 2.62 -20.51 1.44
CA ASP A 173 1.20 -20.22 1.30
C ASP A 173 1.02 -18.87 0.58
N LEU A 174 0.77 -18.93 -0.73
CA LEU A 174 0.67 -17.74 -1.59
C LEU A 174 -0.58 -16.92 -1.27
N ASP A 175 -1.67 -17.58 -0.87
CA ASP A 175 -2.93 -16.93 -0.53
C ASP A 175 -2.78 -16.12 0.76
N LEU A 176 -2.15 -16.72 1.78
CA LEU A 176 -1.81 -16.02 3.01
C LEU A 176 -0.85 -14.85 2.74
N LEU A 177 0.16 -15.04 1.89
CA LEU A 177 1.10 -13.97 1.55
C LEU A 177 0.38 -12.79 0.88
N ARG A 178 -0.54 -13.05 -0.05
CA ARG A 178 -1.33 -11.99 -0.68
C ARG A 178 -2.25 -11.30 0.32
N CYS A 179 -2.89 -12.03 1.22
CA CYS A 179 -3.69 -11.44 2.29
C CYS A 179 -2.85 -10.51 3.17
N GLN A 180 -1.65 -10.94 3.56
CA GLN A 180 -0.71 -10.11 4.32
C GLN A 180 -0.25 -8.87 3.53
N GLN A 181 0.03 -9.01 2.23
CA GLN A 181 0.41 -7.89 1.37
C GLN A 181 -0.73 -6.88 1.23
N LEU A 182 -1.96 -7.33 0.98
CA LEU A 182 -3.12 -6.46 0.90
C LEU A 182 -3.31 -5.68 2.20
N LYS A 183 -3.27 -6.38 3.35
CA LYS A 183 -3.34 -5.74 4.67
C LYS A 183 -2.26 -4.67 4.87
N LEU A 184 -1.03 -4.97 4.49
CA LEU A 184 0.08 -4.00 4.53
C LEU A 184 -0.20 -2.79 3.64
N TYR A 185 -0.70 -2.98 2.42
CA TYR A 185 -1.04 -1.87 1.53
C TYR A 185 -2.18 -1.01 2.07
N ILE A 186 -3.19 -1.60 2.70
CA ILE A 186 -4.26 -0.87 3.37
C ILE A 186 -3.68 0.01 4.50
N LEU A 187 -2.82 -0.55 5.35
CA LEU A 187 -2.16 0.20 6.43
C LEU A 187 -1.30 1.35 5.89
N LYS A 188 -0.55 1.10 4.82
CA LYS A 188 0.29 2.13 4.19
C LYS A 188 -0.54 3.25 3.55
N ALA A 189 -1.63 2.91 2.89
CA ALA A 189 -2.56 3.89 2.32
C ALA A 189 -3.25 4.69 3.43
N GLY A 190 -3.71 4.02 4.49
CA GLY A 190 -4.30 4.66 5.67
C GLY A 190 -3.33 5.63 6.35
N ARG A 191 -2.02 5.33 6.38
CA ARG A 191 -1.01 6.26 6.89
C ARG A 191 -1.00 7.61 6.14
N ALA A 192 -1.27 7.62 4.83
CA ALA A 192 -1.35 8.88 4.07
C ALA A 192 -2.51 9.77 4.55
N LEU A 193 -3.59 9.16 5.08
CA LEU A 193 -4.72 9.87 5.67
C LEU A 193 -4.39 10.47 7.05
N LEU A 194 -3.43 9.92 7.79
CA LEU A 194 -3.04 10.44 9.11
C LEU A 194 -2.50 11.87 9.07
N SER A 195 -1.93 12.28 7.93
CA SER A 195 -1.50 13.66 7.71
C SER A 195 -2.66 14.65 7.57
N HIS A 196 -3.91 14.17 7.47
CA HIS A 196 -5.12 14.97 7.28
C HIS A 196 -6.16 14.63 8.37
N GLN A 197 -5.96 15.19 9.56
CA GLN A 197 -6.71 14.85 10.78
C GLN A 197 -8.24 15.00 10.63
N ASP A 198 -8.72 16.00 9.90
CA ASP A 198 -10.15 16.21 9.71
C ASP A 198 -10.80 15.09 8.88
N GLN A 199 -10.12 14.65 7.82
CA GLN A 199 -10.57 13.54 6.98
C GLN A 199 -10.56 12.22 7.76
N LEU A 200 -9.52 12.01 8.58
CA LEU A 200 -9.44 10.84 9.45
C LEU A 200 -10.60 10.81 10.45
N ARG A 201 -10.92 11.94 11.08
CA ARG A 201 -12.07 12.04 11.99
C ARG A 201 -13.37 11.66 11.29
N GLN A 202 -13.61 12.18 10.08
CA GLN A 202 -14.80 11.85 9.29
C GLN A 202 -14.91 10.35 8.96
N ILE A 203 -13.77 9.70 8.69
CA ILE A 203 -13.71 8.24 8.44
C ILE A 203 -14.01 7.47 9.72
N LEU A 204 -13.41 7.86 10.85
CA LEU A 204 -13.61 7.19 12.14
C LEU A 204 -15.00 7.45 12.74
N SER A 205 -15.65 8.55 12.33
CA SER A 205 -17.04 8.87 12.68
C SER A 205 -18.06 8.16 11.79
N GLN A 206 -17.64 7.43 10.75
CA GLN A 206 -18.56 6.58 10.01
C GLN A 206 -19.12 5.53 10.96
N PRO A 207 -20.41 5.15 10.81
CA PRO A 207 -20.95 4.04 11.58
C PRO A 207 -20.06 2.82 11.36
N ALA A 208 -19.55 2.23 12.45
CA ALA A 208 -18.98 0.90 12.38
C ALA A 208 -20.02 0.04 11.67
N VAL A 209 -19.60 -0.58 10.55
CA VAL A 209 -20.48 -1.35 9.64
C VAL A 209 -21.54 -2.06 10.48
N GLN A 210 -22.79 -1.60 10.29
CA GLN A 210 -23.91 -1.79 11.19
C GLN A 210 -23.93 -3.16 11.87
N GLU A 211 -24.06 -3.17 13.21
CA GLU A 211 -24.76 -4.24 13.91
C GLU A 211 -26.02 -4.54 13.11
N ALA A 212 -26.13 -5.77 12.59
CA ALA A 212 -27.40 -6.23 12.08
C ALA A 212 -28.38 -6.15 13.26
N THR A 213 -29.26 -5.17 13.24
CA THR A 213 -30.47 -5.16 14.06
C THR A 213 -31.18 -6.46 13.77
N ALA A 214 -31.00 -7.43 14.67
CA ALA A 214 -31.79 -8.64 14.73
C ALA A 214 -33.21 -8.22 15.10
N ALA A 215 -33.99 -7.86 14.08
CA ALA A 215 -35.44 -7.81 14.17
C ALA A 215 -35.96 -9.22 13.89
N HIS A 216 -36.22 -9.98 14.96
CA HIS A 216 -37.50 -10.65 15.26
C HIS A 216 -37.33 -11.72 16.34
#